data_AF-A0A2W5WL96-F1
#
_entry.id   AF-A0A2W5WL96-F1
#
_cell.length_a   1.000
_cell.length_b   1.000
_cell.length_c   1.000
_cell.angle_alpha   90.00
_cell.angle_beta   90.00
_cell.angle_gamma   90.00
#
_symmetry.space_group_name_H-M   'P 1'
#
loop_
_entity.id
_entity.type
_entity.pdbx_description
1 polymer ?
#
loop_
_entity_poly.entity_id
_entity_poly.type
_entity_poly.pdbx_seq_one_letter_code
_entity_poly.pdbx_strand_id
1 'polypeptide(L)' 'MKNDVLDDDPNVCVYCRMETDRPQVDHVIPRSRGGNAMLDNAQTTCWWCNASKGARDFPVNPPPGYRGMWPPDWWGLFP' A
#
# COMPACT_ATOMS: atom_id res chain seq x y z
N MET A 1 3.29 -0.47 -5.06
CA MET A 1 2.21 -0.60 -6.06
C MET A 1 1.53 0.75 -6.14
N LYS A 2 1.42 1.36 -7.33
CA LYS A 2 0.63 2.58 -7.55
C LYS A 2 -0.62 2.21 -8.33
N ASN A 3 -1.77 2.76 -7.95
CA ASN A 3 -3.06 2.49 -8.59
C ASN A 3 -3.74 3.83 -8.82
N ASP A 4 -3.73 4.29 -10.06
CA ASP A 4 -4.16 5.65 -10.43
C ASP A 4 -5.62 5.94 -10.01
N VAL A 5 -6.45 4.90 -9.85
CA VAL A 5 -7.85 5.02 -9.38
C VAL A 5 -7.95 5.44 -7.91
N LEU A 6 -6.93 5.14 -7.10
CA LEU A 6 -6.91 5.48 -5.67
C LEU A 6 -6.13 6.77 -5.37
N ASP A 7 -5.34 7.27 -6.32
CA ASP A 7 -4.59 8.51 -6.14
C ASP A 7 -5.52 9.74 -5.99
N ASP A 8 -6.80 9.61 -6.39
CA ASP A 8 -7.84 10.63 -6.19
C ASP A 8 -8.44 10.64 -4.77
N ASP A 9 -8.26 9.58 -3.96
CA ASP A 9 -8.73 9.53 -2.57
C ASP A 9 -7.56 9.29 -1.59
N PRO A 10 -7.06 10.36 -0.93
CA PRO A 10 -5.94 10.28 0.00
C PRO A 10 -6.27 9.52 1.29
N ASN A 11 -7.51 9.06 1.48
CA ASN A 11 -7.91 8.27 2.65
C ASN A 11 -8.06 6.78 2.34
N VAL A 12 -7.84 6.32 1.10
CA VAL A 12 -7.94 4.89 0.76
C VAL A 12 -6.55 4.25 0.67
N CYS A 13 -6.36 3.17 1.42
CA CYS A 13 -5.11 2.42 1.39
C CYS A 13 -4.93 1.70 0.06
N VAL A 14 -3.81 1.95 -0.64
CA VAL A 14 -3.48 1.28 -1.91
C VAL A 14 -3.45 -0.24 -1.81
N TYR A 15 -3.02 -0.80 -0.67
CA TYR A 15 -2.90 -2.25 -0.49
C TYR A 15 -4.23 -2.94 -0.23
N CYS A 16 -4.96 -2.52 0.82
CA CYS A 16 -6.18 -3.21 1.26
C CYS A 16 -7.48 -2.59 0.76
N ARG A 17 -7.43 -1.41 0.11
CA ARG A 17 -8.58 -0.63 -0.37
C ARG A 17 -9.60 -0.25 0.71
N MET A 18 -9.21 -0.28 1.98
CA MET A 18 -10.02 0.22 3.09
C MET A 18 -9.70 1.69 3.34
N GLU A 19 -10.72 2.46 3.71
CA GLU A 19 -10.56 3.83 4.21
C GLU A 19 -9.74 3.86 5.51
N THR A 20 -9.02 4.96 5.75
CA THR A 20 -8.27 5.19 6.96
C THR A 20 -8.33 6.67 7.38
N ASP A 21 -8.45 6.89 8.67
CA ASP A 21 -8.36 8.20 9.32
C ASP A 21 -6.90 8.65 9.56
N ARG A 22 -5.93 7.76 9.34
CA ARG A 22 -4.49 7.98 9.60
C ARG A 22 -3.64 7.53 8.41
N PRO A 23 -3.82 8.15 7.22
CA PRO A 23 -3.03 7.81 6.05
C PRO A 23 -1.54 8.02 6.31
N GLN A 24 -0.74 7.13 5.74
CA GLN A 24 0.71 7.13 5.80
C GLN A 24 1.26 7.22 4.39
N VAL A 25 2.33 8.00 4.21
CA VAL A 25 3.10 8.02 2.98
C VAL A 25 4.10 6.87 3.02
N ASP A 26 3.99 5.97 2.04
CA ASP A 26 4.92 4.86 1.84
C ASP A 26 5.62 5.01 0.47
N HIS A 27 6.80 4.40 0.36
CA HIS A 27 7.51 4.34 -0.91
C HIS A 27 7.10 3.09 -1.69
N VAL A 28 6.70 3.27 -2.95
CA VAL A 28 6.40 2.18 -3.90
C VAL A 28 7.58 1.23 -3.98
N ILE A 29 8.78 1.77 -4.20
CA ILE A 29 10.06 1.07 -4.10
C ILE A 29 10.71 1.49 -2.77
N PRO A 30 10.99 0.57 -1.85
CA PRO A 30 11.67 0.91 -0.59
C PRO A 30 13.00 1.62 -0.82
N ARG A 31 13.34 2.58 0.05
CA ARG A 31 14.66 3.26 0.01
C ARG A 31 15.84 2.30 0.06
N SER A 32 15.73 1.23 0.86
CA SER A 32 16.75 0.18 0.95
C SER A 32 16.98 -0.57 -0.37
N ARG A 33 16.08 -0.43 -1.34
CA ARG A 33 16.14 -1.02 -2.68
C ARG A 33 16.33 0.04 -3.78
N GLY A 34 16.75 1.26 -3.41
CA GLY A 34 17.04 2.33 -4.36
C GLY A 34 15.86 3.23 -4.73
N GLY A 35 14.72 3.14 -4.03
CA GLY A 35 13.60 4.05 -4.23
C GLY A 35 13.93 5.50 -3.87
N ASN A 36 13.53 6.44 -4.72
CA ASN A 36 13.72 7.88 -4.51
C ASN A 36 12.67 8.46 -3.54
N ALA A 37 12.75 9.76 -3.23
CA ALA A 37 11.77 10.45 -2.38
C ALA A 37 10.83 11.39 -3.17
N MET A 38 10.60 11.10 -4.45
CA MET A 38 9.74 11.89 -5.32
C MET A 38 8.29 11.41 -5.24
N LEU A 39 7.34 12.26 -5.69
CA LEU A 39 5.90 11.99 -5.61
C LEU A 39 5.45 10.78 -6.43
N ASP A 40 6.17 10.46 -7.52
CA ASP A 40 5.93 9.28 -8.35
C ASP A 40 6.21 7.97 -7.60
N ASN A 41 7.13 7.99 -6.64
CA ASN A 41 7.44 6.87 -5.76
C ASN A 41 6.68 6.91 -4.42
N ALA A 42 5.83 7.92 -4.19
CA ALA A 42 5.00 8.02 -2.99
C ALA A 42 3.61 7.40 -3.22
N GLN A 43 3.08 6.73 -2.21
CA GLN A 43 1.74 6.14 -2.21
C GLN A 43 1.07 6.23 -0.84
N THR A 44 -0.25 6.37 -0.83
CA THR A 44 -1.08 6.41 0.40
C THR A 44 -1.36 5.00 0.92
N THR A 45 -1.05 4.77 2.19
CA THR A 45 -1.28 3.49 2.87
C THR A 45 -1.94 3.71 4.23
N CYS A 46 -2.70 2.73 4.73
CA CYS A 46 -3.11 2.75 6.14
C CYS A 46 -1.94 2.36 7.04
N TRP A 47 -1.99 2.78 8.31
CA TRP A 47 -0.98 2.44 9.32
C TRP A 47 -0.63 0.95 9.37
N TRP A 48 -1.64 0.08 9.35
CA TRP A 48 -1.46 -1.38 9.43
C TRP A 48 -0.71 -1.95 8.24
N CYS A 49 -1.12 -1.60 7.02
CA CYS A 49 -0.44 -2.08 5.82
C CYS A 49 0.98 -1.51 5.73
N ASN A 50 1.19 -0.24 6.07
CA ASN A 50 2.52 0.36 6.07
C ASN A 50 3.48 -0.38 7.01
N ALA A 51 3.06 -0.59 8.26
CA ALA A 51 3.84 -1.33 9.26
C ALA A 51 4.06 -2.80 8.84
N SER A 52 3.02 -3.44 8.29
CA SER A 52 3.07 -4.80 7.76
C SER A 52 4.00 -4.94 6.55
N LYS A 53 4.18 -3.89 5.74
CA LYS A 53 5.13 -3.90 4.62
C LYS A 53 6.56 -3.74 5.10
N GLY A 54 6.84 -2.68 5.87
CA GLY A 54 8.21 -2.32 6.25
C GLY A 54 9.12 -2.16 5.03
N ALA A 55 10.26 -2.86 5.02
CA ALA A 55 11.24 -2.81 3.92
C ALA A 55 10.97 -3.80 2.76
N ARG A 56 9.79 -4.42 2.72
CA ARG A 56 9.34 -5.32 1.64
C ARG A 56 8.62 -4.52 0.56
N ASP A 57 8.33 -5.17 -0.57
CA ASP A 57 7.52 -4.55 -1.64
C ASP A 57 6.03 -4.53 -1.29
N PHE A 58 5.56 -5.51 -0.51
CA PHE A 58 4.17 -5.70 -0.13
C PHE A 58 4.00 -6.03 1.36
N PRO A 59 2.86 -5.64 1.96
CA PRO A 59 2.49 -6.07 3.30
C PRO A 59 2.21 -7.57 3.35
N VAL A 60 2.65 -8.22 4.42
CA VAL A 60 2.50 -9.69 4.57
C VAL A 60 1.25 -10.07 5.35
N ASN A 61 0.76 -9.17 6.21
CA ASN A 61 -0.47 -9.35 6.99
C ASN A 61 -1.53 -8.29 6.59
N PRO A 62 -2.81 -8.68 6.48
CA PRO A 62 -3.92 -7.74 6.29
C PRO A 62 -4.23 -6.95 7.57
N PRO A 63 -4.90 -5.78 7.45
CA PRO A 63 -5.39 -5.04 8.62
C PRO A 63 -6.58 -5.75 9.28
N PRO A 64 -6.88 -5.45 10.56
CA PRO A 64 -8.11 -5.92 11.20
C PRO A 64 -9.36 -5.55 10.39
N GLY A 65 -10.30 -6.50 10.27
CA GLY A 65 -11.56 -6.30 9.56
C GLY A 65 -11.49 -6.44 8.03
N TYR A 66 -10.30 -6.66 7.46
CA TYR A 66 -10.15 -7.01 6.05
C TYR A 66 -10.90 -8.32 5.74
N ARG A 67 -11.58 -8.37 4.59
CA ARG A 67 -12.32 -9.54 4.12
C ARG A 67 -11.84 -9.93 2.72
N GLY A 68 -11.71 -11.23 2.50
CA GLY A 68 -11.27 -11.79 1.22
C GLY A 68 -9.86 -12.40 1.28
N MET A 69 -9.32 -12.73 0.11
CA MET A 69 -7.99 -13.32 -0.02
C MET A 69 -6.89 -12.29 0.23
N TRP A 70 -5.80 -12.76 0.80
CA TRP A 70 -4.57 -12.00 0.98
C TRP A 70 -3.39 -12.81 0.44
N PRO A 71 -2.62 -12.28 -0.53
CA PRO A 71 -2.79 -10.99 -1.19
C PRO A 71 -4.08 -10.92 -2.04
N PRO A 72 -4.69 -9.74 -2.19
CA PRO A 72 -5.84 -9.58 -3.07
C PRO A 72 -5.49 -9.59 -4.55
N ASP A 73 -6.48 -9.95 -5.37
CA ASP A 73 -6.34 -10.06 -6.83
C ASP A 73 -5.90 -8.75 -7.50
N TRP A 74 -6.31 -7.60 -6.97
CA TRP A 74 -5.93 -6.29 -7.53
C TRP A 74 -4.45 -5.93 -7.34
N TRP A 75 -3.66 -6.75 -6.65
CA TRP A 75 -2.20 -6.59 -6.66
C TRP A 75 -1.57 -7.08 -7.96
N GLY A 76 -2.30 -7.84 -8.80
CA GLY A 76 -1.79 -8.32 -10.09
C GLY A 76 -0.58 -9.25 -9.95
N LEU A 77 -0.45 -9.94 -8.80
CA LEU A 77 0.65 -10.88 -8.54
C LEU A 77 0.41 -12.28 -9.13
N PHE A 78 -0.80 -12.53 -9.63
CA PHE A 78 -1.18 -13.79 -10.24
C PHE A 78 -1.46 -13.56 -11.74
N PRO A 79 -1.05 -14.48 -12.62
CA PRO A 79 -1.25 -14.40 -14.06
C PRO A 79 -2.72 -14.45 -14.48
#